data_AF-A0A6C0E2L8-F1
#
_entry.id   AF-A0A6C0E2L8-F1
#
_cell.length_a   1.000
_cell.length_b   1.000
_cell.length_c   1.000
_cell.angle_alpha   90.00
_cell.angle_beta   90.00
_cell.angle_gamma   90.00
#
_symmetry.space_group_name_H-M   'P 1'
#
loop_
_entity.id
_entity.type
_entity.pdbx_description
1 polymer ?
#
loop_
_entity_poly.entity_id
_entity_poly.type
_entity_poly.pdbx_seq_one_letter_code
_entity_poly.pdbx_strand_id
1 'polypeptide(L)'
;METSNETEMKYHCEVCNYKCLYQAHWKQHLECEKHKNNGKRKPRKDKKLEPQCKLCSYNTTSSTNMKLHYLNNHSNKEERKKEFKYYCESCDFGNFSKGLFKLHMDTKHQLI
;
A
#
# COMPACT_ATOMS: atom_id res chain seq x y z
N MET A 1 -41.17 -1.69 -12.09
CA MET A 1 -40.42 -0.80 -12.99
C MET A 1 -39.14 -0.44 -12.26
N GLU A 2 -38.10 -1.24 -12.43
CA GLU A 2 -36.81 -1.02 -11.81
C GLU A 2 -36.02 -0.07 -12.72
N THR A 3 -35.94 1.21 -12.34
CA THR A 3 -35.05 2.15 -13.00
C THR A 3 -33.64 1.88 -12.48
N SER A 4 -32.95 0.93 -13.12
CA SER A 4 -31.50 0.80 -13.01
C SER A 4 -30.88 2.10 -13.48
N ASN A 5 -30.46 2.94 -12.53
CA ASN A 5 -29.74 4.17 -12.82
C ASN A 5 -28.31 3.79 -13.20
N GLU A 6 -28.15 3.17 -14.37
CA GLU A 6 -26.84 2.89 -14.96
C GLU A 6 -26.25 4.22 -15.39
N THR A 7 -25.41 4.82 -14.55
CA THR A 7 -24.50 5.89 -14.97
C THR A 7 -23.63 5.37 -16.11
N GLU A 8 -24.09 5.57 -17.33
CA GLU A 8 -23.45 5.08 -18.56
C GLU A 8 -22.09 5.77 -18.70
N MET A 9 -21.02 5.04 -18.40
CA MET A 9 -19.65 5.55 -18.43
C MET A 9 -19.24 5.82 -19.89
N LYS A 10 -19.41 7.08 -20.30
CA LYS A 10 -19.27 7.52 -21.70
C LYS A 10 -17.86 7.40 -22.27
N TYR A 11 -16.83 7.42 -21.42
CA TYR A 11 -15.43 7.35 -21.86
C TYR A 11 -14.72 6.16 -21.22
N HIS A 12 -14.17 5.27 -22.04
CA HIS A 12 -13.41 4.11 -21.61
C HIS A 12 -12.01 4.10 -22.25
N CYS A 13 -10.99 3.85 -21.44
CA CYS A 13 -9.63 3.59 -21.91
C CYS A 13 -9.32 2.10 -21.76
N GLU A 14 -9.11 1.41 -22.88
CA GLU A 14 -8.72 0.00 -22.89
C GLU A 14 -7.28 -0.22 -22.41
N VAL A 15 -6.40 0.76 -22.61
CA VAL A 15 -4.98 0.69 -22.21
C VAL A 15 -4.82 0.73 -20.69
N CYS A 16 -5.65 1.52 -20.00
CA CYS A 16 -5.52 1.78 -18.57
C CYS A 16 -6.67 1.22 -17.73
N ASN A 17 -7.69 0.63 -18.37
CA ASN A 17 -9.00 0.31 -17.79
C ASN A 17 -9.62 1.47 -17.01
N TYR A 18 -9.35 2.71 -17.45
CA TYR A 18 -9.91 3.91 -16.84
C TYR A 18 -11.27 4.20 -17.45
N LYS A 19 -12.27 4.43 -16.61
CA LYS A 19 -13.63 4.78 -17.05
C LYS A 19 -14.05 6.08 -16.38
N CYS A 20 -14.67 6.96 -17.14
CA CYS A 20 -15.22 8.20 -16.60
C CYS A 20 -16.44 8.68 -17.38
N LEU A 21 -17.24 9.52 -16.71
CA LEU A 21 -18.45 10.10 -17.26
C LEU A 21 -18.17 11.44 -17.97
N TYR A 22 -17.18 12.19 -17.48
CA TYR A 22 -16.94 13.58 -17.87
C TYR A 22 -15.78 13.70 -18.87
N GLN A 23 -16.02 14.46 -19.94
CA GLN A 23 -15.01 14.70 -20.99
C GLN A 23 -13.75 15.40 -20.46
N ALA A 24 -13.89 16.29 -19.47
CA ALA A 24 -12.74 16.96 -18.86
C ALA A 24 -11.78 15.96 -18.19
N HIS A 25 -12.33 14.99 -17.46
CA HIS A 25 -11.54 13.93 -16.82
C HIS A 25 -10.94 12.98 -17.86
N TRP A 26 -11.66 12.73 -18.96
CA TRP A 26 -11.13 11.96 -20.08
C TRP A 26 -9.91 12.63 -20.73
N LYS A 27 -9.98 13.93 -21.01
CA LYS A 27 -8.83 14.68 -21.54
C LYS A 27 -7.64 14.65 -20.58
N GLN A 28 -7.89 14.92 -19.29
CA GLN A 28 -6.85 14.84 -18.26
C GLN A 28 -6.24 13.43 -18.17
N HIS A 29 -7.06 12.38 -18.31
CA HIS A 29 -6.59 11.00 -18.35
C HIS A 29 -5.62 10.76 -19.51
N LEU A 30 -5.97 11.18 -20.74
CA LEU A 30 -5.12 11.04 -21.91
C LEU A 30 -3.80 11.81 -21.78
N GLU A 31 -3.83 12.96 -21.11
CA GLU A 31 -2.66 13.82 -20.91
C GLU A 31 -1.74 13.33 -19.79
N CYS A 32 -2.23 12.47 -18.89
CA CYS A 32 -1.48 11.91 -17.78
C CYS A 32 -0.29 11.06 -18.28
N GLU A 33 0.86 11.22 -17.63
CA GLU A 33 2.06 10.41 -17.91
C GLU A 33 1.79 8.90 -17.81
N LYS A 34 0.88 8.47 -16.93
CA LYS A 34 0.49 7.06 -16.83
C LYS A 34 -0.14 6.55 -18.13
N HIS A 35 -1.04 7.32 -18.74
CA HIS A 35 -1.69 6.93 -19.99
C HIS A 35 -0.70 6.98 -21.15
N LYS A 36 0.07 8.07 -21.26
CA LYS A 36 1.13 8.23 -22.27
C LYS A 36 2.17 7.12 -22.24
N ASN A 37 2.42 6.54 -21.07
CA ASN A 37 3.30 5.38 -20.89
C ASN A 37 2.54 4.04 -20.92
N ASN A 38 1.54 3.92 -21.79
CA ASN A 38 0.75 2.70 -22.00
C ASN A 38 0.15 2.10 -20.71
N GLY A 39 -0.36 2.96 -19.83
CA GLY A 39 -0.90 2.59 -18.52
C GLY A 39 0.13 2.26 -17.44
N LYS A 40 1.42 2.25 -17.77
CA LYS A 40 2.51 1.88 -16.87
C LYS A 40 3.00 3.10 -16.10
N ARG A 41 3.17 2.95 -14.80
CA ARG A 41 3.85 3.97 -13.98
C ARG A 41 5.35 3.90 -14.25
N LYS A 42 5.96 5.06 -14.49
CA LYS A 42 7.42 5.16 -14.59
C LYS A 42 8.04 4.80 -13.23
N PRO A 43 9.09 3.96 -13.19
CA PRO A 43 9.81 3.71 -11.95
C PRO A 43 10.45 5.01 -11.45
N ARG A 44 10.39 5.23 -10.14
CA ARG A 44 11.09 6.34 -9.49
C ARG A 44 12.59 6.16 -9.68
N LYS A 45 13.26 7.16 -10.28
CA LYS A 45 14.70 7.12 -10.58
C LYS A 45 15.58 7.15 -9.32
N ASP A 46 15.07 7.78 -8.26
CA ASP A 46 15.66 7.89 -6.93
C ASP A 46 15.55 6.61 -6.10
N LYS A 47 14.83 5.59 -6.60
CA LYS A 47 14.51 4.39 -5.83
C LYS A 47 15.72 3.45 -5.73
N LYS A 48 16.64 3.76 -4.82
CA LYS A 48 17.69 2.86 -4.35
C LYS A 48 17.14 2.06 -3.16
N LEU A 49 16.34 1.04 -3.44
CA LEU A 49 15.81 0.13 -2.43
C LEU A 49 16.23 -1.29 -2.78
N GLU A 50 16.84 -2.01 -1.82
CA GLU A 50 17.02 -3.45 -1.92
C GLU A 50 15.66 -4.12 -1.71
N PRO A 51 15.04 -4.71 -2.76
CA PRO A 51 13.68 -5.20 -2.67
C PRO A 51 13.60 -6.52 -1.91
N GLN A 52 14.70 -7.24 -1.75
CA GLN A 52 14.75 -8.55 -1.09
C GLN A 52 15.41 -8.43 0.29
N CYS A 53 14.86 -9.13 1.27
CA CYS A 53 15.47 -9.25 2.59
C CYS A 53 16.77 -10.04 2.48
N LYS A 54 17.80 -9.62 3.21
CA LYS A 54 19.11 -10.31 3.23
C LYS A 54 19.11 -11.59 4.05
N LEU A 55 18.07 -11.80 4.86
CA LEU A 55 17.98 -12.89 5.84
C LEU A 55 16.92 -13.95 5.47
N CYS A 56 16.03 -13.66 4.51
CA CYS A 56 15.02 -14.61 4.05
C CYS A 56 14.53 -14.29 2.63
N SER A 57 13.63 -15.11 2.09
CA SER A 57 13.06 -14.94 0.75
C SER A 57 11.99 -13.83 0.64
N TYR A 58 11.72 -13.08 1.71
CA TYR A 58 10.77 -11.98 1.68
C TYR A 58 11.23 -10.87 0.74
N ASN A 59 10.33 -10.35 -0.08
CA ASN A 59 10.60 -9.20 -0.93
C ASN A 59 9.47 -8.18 -0.86
N THR A 60 9.82 -6.91 -1.05
CA THR A 60 8.86 -5.81 -1.10
C THR A 60 9.42 -4.64 -1.89
N THR A 61 8.53 -3.84 -2.46
CA THR A 61 8.89 -2.64 -3.21
C THR A 61 8.86 -1.38 -2.34
N SER A 62 8.59 -1.51 -1.03
CA SER A 62 8.48 -0.42 -0.06
C SER A 62 9.53 -0.54 1.03
N SER A 63 10.30 0.53 1.25
CA SER A 63 11.33 0.60 2.30
C SER A 63 10.74 0.44 3.70
N THR A 64 9.60 1.07 3.96
CA THR A 64 8.89 0.96 5.23
C THR A 64 8.43 -0.46 5.51
N ASN A 65 7.93 -1.17 4.49
CA ASN A 65 7.52 -2.56 4.64
C ASN A 65 8.72 -3.49 4.85
N MET A 66 9.88 -3.19 4.25
CA MET A 66 11.10 -3.94 4.49
C MET A 66 11.57 -3.76 5.93
N LYS A 67 11.55 -2.52 6.44
CA LYS A 67 11.88 -2.21 7.84
C LYS A 67 10.91 -2.90 8.81
N LEU A 68 9.60 -2.84 8.53
CA LEU A 68 8.57 -3.52 9.33
C LEU A 68 8.80 -5.04 9.39
N HIS A 69 9.09 -5.64 8.24
CA HIS A 69 9.41 -7.07 8.14
C HIS A 69 10.65 -7.41 8.97
N TYR A 70 11.75 -6.69 8.75
CA TYR A 70 13.01 -6.93 9.47
C TYR A 70 12.83 -6.83 10.99
N LEU A 71 12.19 -5.76 11.48
CA LEU A 71 12.00 -5.58 12.92
C LEU A 71 11.08 -6.64 13.56
N ASN A 72 10.05 -7.11 12.86
CA ASN A 72 9.17 -8.14 13.43
C ASN A 72 9.74 -9.57 13.31
N ASN A 73 10.56 -9.86 12.30
CA ASN A 73 10.99 -11.24 12.00
C ASN A 73 12.46 -11.52 12.27
N HIS A 74 13.30 -10.49 12.32
CA HIS A 74 14.76 -10.64 12.36
C HIS A 74 15.44 -9.80 13.45
N SER A 75 14.82 -8.75 13.97
CA SER A 75 15.37 -8.00 15.11
C SER A 75 15.00 -8.63 16.45
N ASN A 76 15.78 -8.29 17.48
CA ASN A 76 15.47 -8.64 18.85
C ASN A 76 14.35 -7.75 19.44
N LYS A 77 13.88 -8.13 20.64
CA LYS A 77 12.78 -7.48 21.36
C LYS A 77 13.07 -6.02 21.72
N GLU A 78 14.29 -5.73 22.16
CA GLU A 78 14.70 -4.39 22.59
C GLU A 78 14.73 -3.40 21.43
N GLU A 79 15.34 -3.79 20.31
CA GLU A 79 15.33 -3.00 19.08
C GLU A 79 13.91 -2.79 18.57
N ARG A 80 13.07 -3.83 18.64
CA ARG A 80 11.67 -3.74 18.23
C ARG A 80 10.91 -2.69 19.03
N LYS A 81 11.04 -2.72 20.36
CA LYS A 81 10.42 -1.76 21.27
C LYS A 81 10.93 -0.33 21.09
N LYS A 82 12.22 -0.18 20.75
CA LYS A 82 12.85 1.11 20.49
C LYS A 82 12.42 1.73 19.15
N GLU A 83 12.38 0.93 18.10
CA GLU A 83 12.14 1.42 16.73
C GLU A 83 10.66 1.57 16.39
N PHE A 84 9.77 0.75 16.96
CA PHE A 84 8.35 0.88 16.69
C PHE A 84 7.68 1.91 17.57
N LYS A 85 6.92 2.81 16.93
CA LYS A 85 6.08 3.78 17.62
C LYS A 85 4.93 3.13 18.40
N TYR A 86 4.41 2.00 17.88
CA TYR A 86 3.35 1.24 18.53
C TYR A 86 3.80 -0.20 18.69
N TYR A 87 4.01 -0.61 19.94
CA TYR A 87 4.58 -1.89 20.31
C TYR A 87 3.64 -2.61 21.29
N CYS A 88 3.45 -3.91 21.08
CA CYS A 88 2.70 -4.78 21.96
C CYS A 88 3.66 -5.50 22.91
N GLU A 89 3.59 -5.21 24.21
CA GLU A 89 4.39 -5.91 25.22
C GLU A 89 3.95 -7.38 25.41
N SER A 90 2.71 -7.71 25.06
CA SER A 90 2.12 -9.04 25.29
C SER A 90 2.54 -10.09 24.26
N CYS A 91 2.73 -9.70 22.99
CA CYS A 91 3.12 -10.62 21.91
C CYS A 91 4.35 -10.18 21.13
N ASP A 92 5.01 -9.13 21.59
CA ASP A 92 6.20 -8.54 20.97
C ASP A 92 5.99 -8.15 19.50
N PHE A 93 4.76 -7.82 19.10
CA PHE A 93 4.46 -7.29 17.77
C PHE A 93 4.62 -5.77 17.75
N GLY A 94 5.17 -5.22 16.65
CA GLY A 94 5.27 -3.78 16.49
C GLY A 94 4.83 -3.29 15.11
N ASN A 95 4.31 -2.07 15.09
CA ASN A 95 3.88 -1.39 13.86
C ASN A 95 4.18 0.11 13.92
N PHE A 96 4.32 0.73 12.74
CA PHE A 96 4.49 2.18 12.62
C PHE A 96 3.14 2.92 12.59
N SER A 97 2.06 2.24 12.23
CA SER A 97 0.72 2.83 12.09
C SER A 97 -0.16 2.54 13.30
N LYS A 98 -0.79 3.59 13.84
CA LYS A 98 -1.73 3.49 14.97
C LYS A 98 -2.95 2.64 14.62
N GLY A 99 -3.51 2.85 13.43
CA GLY A 99 -4.73 2.15 13.00
C GLY A 99 -4.50 0.65 12.86
N LEU A 100 -3.37 0.26 12.28
CA LEU A 100 -2.98 -1.16 12.16
C LEU A 100 -2.66 -1.77 13.53
N PHE A 101 -2.03 -1.01 14.42
CA PHE A 101 -1.79 -1.48 15.78
C PHE A 101 -3.09 -1.68 16.57
N LYS A 102 -4.05 -0.75 16.47
CA LYS A 102 -5.36 -0.90 17.09
C LYS A 102 -6.09 -2.13 16.55
N LEU A 103 -6.10 -2.31 15.23
CA LEU A 103 -6.66 -3.51 14.61
C LEU A 103 -5.98 -4.79 15.13
N HIS A 104 -4.66 -4.79 15.27
CA HIS A 104 -3.93 -5.90 15.86
C HIS A 104 -4.38 -6.17 17.31
N MET A 105 -4.53 -5.14 18.13
CA MET A 105 -5.05 -5.29 19.49
C MET A 105 -6.48 -5.84 19.50
N ASP A 106 -7.38 -5.31 18.68
CA ASP A 106 -8.78 -5.74 18.62
C ASP A 106 -8.90 -7.20 18.15
N THR A 107 -8.06 -7.62 17.19
CA THR A 107 -8.13 -8.96 16.59
C THR A 107 -7.32 -10.04 17.32
N LYS A 108 -6.19 -9.68 17.93
CA LYS A 108 -5.27 -10.63 18.58
C LYS A 108 -5.30 -10.57 20.10
N HIS A 109 -5.72 -9.44 20.65
CA HIS A 109 -5.74 -9.23 22.10
C HIS A 109 -7.12 -8.90 22.64
N GLN A 110 -8.14 -8.76 21.78
CA GLN A 110 -9.49 -8.32 22.11
C GLN A 110 -9.44 -7.28 23.22
N LEU A 111 -9.11 -6.02 22.89
CA LEU A 111 -9.24 -4.93 23.86
C LEU A 111 -10.67 -4.96 24.41
N ILE A 112 -10.84 -5.55 25.60
CA ILE A 112 -12.05 -5.47 26.43
C ILE A 112 -12.00 -4.13 27.15
#